data_AF-M7SBR5-F1
#
_entry.id   AF-M7SBR5-F1
#
_cell.length_a   1.000
_cell.length_b   1.000
_cell.length_c   1.000
_cell.angle_alpha   90.00
_cell.angle_beta   90.00
_cell.angle_gamma   90.00
#
_symmetry.space_group_name_H-M   'P 1'
#
loop_
_entity.id
_entity.type
_entity.pdbx_description
1 polymer ?
#
loop_
_entity_poly.entity_id
_entity_poly.type
_entity_poly.pdbx_seq_one_letter_code
_entity_poly.pdbx_strand_id
1 'polypeptide(L)'
;MPSWDANAKWDYLPPEKVRAKRQPRPDRVWPARPARKHLYADDAYLLHPLVSLQMARSWEGAPPVYICCGWECLADEGRFVAAKMAREGVPVVFEEYEAMPHVSAMVFPDLEESRRNVWGWSDFMRAAVVDSKKKKKGEEKKIKQRFTTVRARTLEEFPIDLARLSPFSEDDVRQMARDKVGHEPPVPEARVKL
;
A
#
# COMPACT_ATOMS: atom_id res chain seq x y z
N MET A 1 6.17 5.57 6.94
CA MET A 1 5.37 5.67 8.17
C MET A 1 6.03 4.84 9.28
N PRO A 2 5.53 4.80 10.53
CA PRO A 2 6.19 4.11 11.66
C PRO A 2 6.50 2.62 11.45
N SER A 3 5.74 1.91 10.61
CA SER A 3 5.98 0.51 10.24
C SER A 3 7.40 0.22 9.75
N TRP A 4 8.08 1.20 9.14
CA TRP A 4 9.48 1.06 8.69
C TRP A 4 10.44 0.67 9.81
N ASP A 5 10.21 1.14 11.03
CA ASP A 5 11.03 0.80 12.19
C ASP A 5 10.33 -0.22 13.10
N ALA A 6 9.01 -0.06 13.32
CA ALA A 6 8.25 -0.94 14.22
C ALA A 6 8.18 -2.40 13.74
N ASN A 7 8.14 -2.59 12.42
CA ASN A 7 8.04 -3.93 11.81
C ASN A 7 9.38 -4.46 11.29
N ALA A 8 10.48 -3.73 11.50
CA ALA A 8 11.80 -4.11 10.98
C ALA A 8 12.25 -5.54 11.38
N LYS A 9 11.78 -6.05 12.53
CA LYS A 9 12.10 -7.42 13.00
C LYS A 9 11.45 -8.53 12.16
N TRP A 10 10.41 -8.20 11.40
CA TRP A 10 9.67 -9.15 10.56
C TRP A 10 10.03 -9.03 9.09
N ASP A 11 10.76 -8.00 8.70
CA ASP A 11 11.04 -7.67 7.31
C ASP A 11 12.51 -7.93 6.97
N TYR A 12 12.78 -8.37 5.74
CA TYR A 12 14.15 -8.49 5.24
C TYR A 12 14.63 -7.18 4.60
N LEU A 13 13.72 -6.24 4.32
CA LEU A 13 14.11 -4.92 3.83
C LEU A 13 14.89 -4.15 4.91
N PRO A 14 15.96 -3.44 4.52
CA PRO A 14 16.74 -2.69 5.48
C PRO A 14 15.90 -1.58 6.11
N PRO A 15 15.99 -1.36 7.43
CA PRO A 15 15.33 -0.24 8.10
C PRO A 15 15.72 1.10 7.47
N GLU A 16 14.86 2.11 7.63
CA GLU A 16 15.05 3.41 7.01
C GLU A 16 16.42 4.04 7.35
N LYS A 17 16.86 3.90 8.60
CA LYS A 17 18.16 4.40 9.07
C LYS A 17 19.35 3.80 8.31
N VAL A 18 19.23 2.56 7.86
CA VAL A 18 20.26 1.88 7.06
C VAL A 18 20.18 2.35 5.61
N ARG A 19 18.97 2.50 5.06
CA ARG A 19 18.75 3.01 3.69
C ARG A 19 19.28 4.44 3.52
N ALA A 20 18.99 5.33 4.46
CA ALA A 20 19.44 6.72 4.43
C ALA A 20 20.97 6.86 4.39
N LYS A 21 21.72 5.89 4.95
CA LYS A 21 23.18 5.85 4.91
C LYS A 21 23.75 5.32 3.59
N ARG A 22 22.94 4.67 2.75
CA ARG A 22 23.35 4.03 1.49
C ARG A 22 22.97 4.88 0.26
N GLN A 23 23.16 6.19 0.33
CA GLN A 23 22.93 7.03 -0.84
C GLN A 23 23.99 6.76 -1.93
N PRO A 24 23.60 6.71 -3.22
CA PRO A 24 24.56 6.60 -4.31
C PRO A 24 25.61 7.71 -4.25
N ARG A 25 26.83 7.41 -4.69
CA ARG A 25 27.87 8.44 -4.79
C ARG A 25 27.44 9.47 -5.84
N PRO A 26 27.64 10.77 -5.59
CA PRO A 26 27.30 11.79 -6.58
C PRO A 26 28.16 11.62 -7.85
N ASP A 27 27.53 11.63 -9.02
CA ASP A 27 28.21 11.65 -10.31
C ASP A 27 27.38 12.42 -11.37
N ARG A 28 27.70 12.26 -12.66
CA ARG A 28 26.96 12.95 -13.74
C ARG A 28 25.60 12.31 -14.06
N VAL A 29 25.44 11.02 -13.74
CA VAL A 29 24.18 10.26 -13.91
C VAL A 29 23.31 10.40 -12.67
N TRP A 30 23.91 10.40 -11.48
CA TRP A 30 23.28 10.72 -10.20
C TRP A 30 23.62 12.15 -9.77
N PRO A 31 22.79 13.14 -10.15
CA PRO A 31 23.15 14.55 -10.05
C PRO A 31 23.53 14.91 -8.61
N ALA A 32 24.70 15.54 -8.49
CA ALA A 32 25.22 16.01 -7.21
C ALA A 32 24.61 17.35 -6.77
N ARG A 33 23.99 18.11 -7.70
CA ARG A 33 23.53 19.49 -7.50
C ARG A 33 22.25 19.79 -8.32
N PRO A 34 21.08 19.93 -7.66
CA PRO A 34 20.82 19.47 -6.30
C PRO A 34 21.05 17.95 -6.22
N ALA A 35 21.46 17.47 -5.05
CA ALA A 35 21.62 16.04 -4.84
C ALA A 35 20.25 15.36 -4.93
N ARG A 36 20.09 14.41 -5.85
CA ARG A 36 18.89 13.58 -5.89
C ARG A 36 18.89 12.62 -4.69
N LYS A 37 17.81 12.58 -3.92
CA LYS A 37 17.70 11.66 -2.77
C LYS A 37 17.07 10.33 -3.15
N HIS A 38 16.18 10.31 -4.13
CA HIS A 38 15.38 9.13 -4.48
C HIS A 38 15.69 8.57 -5.87
N LEU A 39 15.75 7.24 -5.98
CA LEU A 39 16.13 6.56 -7.23
C LEU A 39 15.02 6.60 -8.29
N TYR A 40 13.77 6.44 -7.85
CA TYR A 40 12.65 6.16 -8.74
C TYR A 40 11.88 7.40 -9.21
N ALA A 41 11.99 8.51 -8.49
CA ALA A 41 11.29 9.75 -8.80
C ALA A 41 12.19 10.94 -8.45
N ASP A 42 12.03 12.03 -9.21
CA ASP A 42 12.62 13.30 -8.83
C ASP A 42 12.01 13.79 -7.51
N ASP A 43 12.82 14.43 -6.68
CA ASP A 43 12.45 14.81 -5.32
C ASP A 43 11.22 15.76 -5.32
N ALA A 44 11.09 16.59 -6.36
CA ALA A 44 9.97 17.50 -6.56
C ALA A 44 8.61 16.80 -6.76
N TYR A 45 8.60 15.52 -7.17
CA TYR A 45 7.38 14.75 -7.43
C TYR A 45 7.03 13.75 -6.34
N LEU A 46 7.80 13.65 -5.25
CA LEU A 46 7.57 12.63 -4.22
C LEU A 46 6.21 12.74 -3.53
N LEU A 47 5.65 13.95 -3.45
CA LEU A 47 4.31 14.19 -2.92
C LEU A 47 3.21 14.17 -4.00
N HIS A 48 3.57 13.96 -5.27
CA HIS A 48 2.60 13.88 -6.35
C HIS A 48 1.79 12.57 -6.23
N PRO A 49 0.46 12.59 -6.41
CA PRO A 49 -0.39 11.42 -6.21
C PRO A 49 -0.12 10.25 -7.17
N LEU A 50 0.57 10.50 -8.29
CA LEU A 50 1.05 9.44 -9.20
C LEU A 50 2.34 8.75 -8.73
N VAL A 51 3.05 9.32 -7.76
CA VAL A 51 4.26 8.75 -7.15
C VAL A 51 3.92 8.16 -5.79
N SER A 52 3.15 8.90 -4.99
CA SER A 52 2.72 8.54 -3.65
C SER A 52 1.20 8.43 -3.61
N LEU A 53 0.68 7.22 -3.81
CA LEU A 53 -0.76 6.95 -3.90
C LEU A 53 -1.55 7.39 -2.65
N GLN A 54 -0.90 7.40 -1.48
CA GLN A 54 -1.47 7.92 -0.23
C GLN A 54 -1.75 9.44 -0.28
N MET A 55 -1.17 10.16 -1.25
CA MET A 55 -1.43 11.59 -1.47
C MET A 55 -2.61 11.85 -2.42
N ALA A 56 -3.24 10.81 -3.00
CA ALA A 56 -4.42 10.97 -3.83
C ALA A 56 -5.53 11.73 -3.08
N ARG A 57 -6.14 12.72 -3.74
CA ARG A 57 -7.26 13.48 -3.16
C ARG A 57 -8.47 12.60 -2.90
N SER A 58 -8.80 11.75 -3.87
CA SER A 58 -9.94 10.83 -3.82
C SER A 58 -9.69 9.63 -4.72
N TRP A 59 -10.30 8.51 -4.36
CA TRP A 59 -10.41 7.25 -5.09
C TRP A 59 -11.83 6.97 -5.59
N GLU A 60 -12.75 7.94 -5.48
CA GLU A 60 -14.11 7.78 -5.99
C GLU A 60 -14.09 7.36 -7.48
N GLY A 61 -14.90 6.34 -7.80
CA GLY A 61 -14.94 5.76 -9.15
C GLY A 61 -13.82 4.75 -9.46
N ALA A 62 -12.88 4.49 -8.54
CA ALA A 62 -11.90 3.42 -8.70
C ALA A 62 -12.60 2.04 -8.78
N PRO A 63 -12.03 1.08 -9.53
CA PRO A 63 -12.54 -0.29 -9.57
C PRO A 63 -12.36 -0.97 -8.20
N PRO A 64 -13.02 -2.12 -7.95
CA PRO A 64 -12.73 -2.94 -6.78
C PRO A 64 -11.23 -3.24 -6.67
N VAL A 65 -10.69 -3.14 -5.45
CA VAL A 65 -9.26 -3.32 -5.16
C VAL A 65 -9.06 -4.46 -4.17
N TYR A 66 -8.06 -5.27 -4.44
CA TYR A 66 -7.51 -6.21 -3.47
C TYR A 66 -6.13 -5.70 -3.02
N ILE A 67 -5.91 -5.64 -1.72
CA ILE A 67 -4.64 -5.26 -1.10
C ILE A 67 -4.29 -6.36 -0.10
N CYS A 68 -3.05 -6.84 -0.13
CA CYS A 68 -2.52 -7.63 0.97
C CYS A 68 -1.18 -7.10 1.43
N CYS A 69 -0.88 -7.27 2.72
CA CYS A 69 0.43 -6.98 3.25
C CYS A 69 0.78 -7.95 4.39
N GLY A 70 2.07 -8.08 4.68
CA GLY A 70 2.51 -8.70 5.92
C GLY A 70 2.63 -7.68 7.06
N TRP A 71 3.23 -8.09 8.18
CA TRP A 71 3.76 -7.17 9.18
C TRP A 71 5.09 -6.59 8.70
N GLU A 72 5.04 -5.88 7.59
CA GLU A 72 6.20 -5.41 6.83
C GLU A 72 6.36 -3.89 6.92
N CYS A 73 7.44 -3.36 6.33
CA CYS A 73 7.78 -1.95 6.44
C CYS A 73 6.78 -1.00 5.76
N LEU A 74 6.04 -1.45 4.74
CA LEU A 74 4.99 -0.68 4.05
C LEU A 74 3.58 -0.91 4.58
N ALA A 75 3.43 -1.64 5.68
CA ALA A 75 2.12 -2.05 6.17
C ALA A 75 1.22 -0.86 6.54
N ASP A 76 1.79 0.23 7.07
CA ASP A 76 1.01 1.42 7.43
C ASP A 76 0.45 2.13 6.18
N GLU A 77 1.28 2.29 5.15
CA GLU A 77 0.88 2.88 3.86
C GLU A 77 -0.24 2.06 3.20
N GLY A 78 -0.09 0.72 3.18
CA GLY A 78 -1.09 -0.21 2.63
C GLY A 78 -2.43 -0.14 3.38
N ARG A 79 -2.40 -0.17 4.72
CA ARG A 79 -3.59 -0.02 5.57
C ARG A 79 -4.28 1.32 5.39
N PHE A 80 -3.50 2.41 5.31
CA PHE A 80 -4.05 3.75 5.12
C PHE A 80 -4.77 3.89 3.78
N VAL A 81 -4.15 3.46 2.68
CA VAL A 81 -4.78 3.52 1.34
C VAL A 81 -6.03 2.64 1.29
N ALA A 82 -5.98 1.43 1.86
CA ALA A 82 -7.15 0.55 1.97
C ALA A 82 -8.31 1.23 2.74
N ALA A 83 -8.01 1.84 3.88
CA ALA A 83 -8.99 2.54 4.70
C ALA A 83 -9.59 3.75 3.98
N LYS A 84 -8.77 4.54 3.30
CA LYS A 84 -9.21 5.71 2.52
C LYS A 84 -10.14 5.30 1.38
N MET A 85 -9.71 4.35 0.54
CA MET A 85 -10.52 3.81 -0.56
C MET A 85 -11.88 3.29 -0.07
N ALA A 86 -11.89 2.52 1.01
CA ALA A 86 -13.11 1.96 1.57
C ALA A 86 -14.10 3.03 2.06
N ARG A 87 -13.60 4.08 2.73
CA ARG A 87 -14.41 5.22 3.20
C ARG A 87 -14.97 6.05 2.05
N GLU A 88 -14.28 6.08 0.92
CA GLU A 88 -14.71 6.76 -0.33
C GLU A 88 -15.60 5.87 -1.21
N GLY A 89 -16.09 4.74 -0.68
CA GLY A 89 -17.06 3.88 -1.36
C GLY A 89 -16.46 2.88 -2.35
N VAL A 90 -15.13 2.79 -2.45
CA VAL A 90 -14.46 1.79 -3.29
C VAL A 90 -14.60 0.40 -2.63
N PRO A 91 -14.97 -0.65 -3.37
CA PRO A 91 -14.95 -2.01 -2.83
C PRO A 91 -13.52 -2.52 -2.60
N VAL A 92 -13.10 -2.60 -1.34
CA VAL A 92 -11.75 -3.06 -0.94
C VAL A 92 -11.81 -4.41 -0.24
N VAL A 93 -11.01 -5.36 -0.70
CA VAL A 93 -10.64 -6.57 0.05
C VAL A 93 -9.21 -6.38 0.55
N PHE A 94 -9.03 -6.33 1.86
CA PHE A 94 -7.74 -6.19 2.52
C PHE A 94 -7.43 -7.44 3.35
N GLU A 95 -6.25 -8.04 3.12
CA GLU A 95 -5.75 -9.17 3.90
C GLU A 95 -4.36 -8.86 4.48
N GLU A 96 -4.25 -8.91 5.80
CA GLU A 96 -2.99 -8.78 6.52
C GLU A 96 -2.51 -10.15 6.99
N TYR A 97 -1.25 -10.49 6.72
CA TYR A 97 -0.65 -11.75 7.10
C TYR A 97 0.31 -11.56 8.28
N GLU A 98 -0.06 -12.13 9.43
CA GLU A 98 0.71 -12.04 10.68
C GLU A 98 2.15 -12.52 10.49
N ALA A 99 3.11 -11.74 11.00
CA ALA A 99 4.55 -12.04 10.99
C ALA A 99 5.17 -12.32 9.60
N MET A 100 4.47 -12.00 8.51
CA MET A 100 5.00 -12.16 7.16
C MET A 100 5.81 -10.92 6.72
N PRO A 101 6.98 -11.11 6.07
CA PRO A 101 7.81 -10.03 5.53
C PRO A 101 7.22 -9.40 4.25
N HIS A 102 7.89 -8.35 3.76
CA HIS A 102 7.58 -7.72 2.48
C HIS A 102 7.55 -8.75 1.33
N VAL A 103 6.50 -8.71 0.49
CA VAL A 103 6.29 -9.62 -0.66
C VAL A 103 6.45 -11.12 -0.33
N SER A 104 6.04 -11.54 0.88
CA SER A 104 6.24 -12.91 1.36
C SER A 104 5.71 -13.99 0.42
N ALA A 105 4.56 -13.75 -0.23
CA ALA A 105 3.92 -14.67 -1.17
C ALA A 105 4.83 -15.10 -2.34
N MET A 106 5.76 -14.23 -2.74
CA MET A 106 6.70 -14.51 -3.83
C MET A 106 8.06 -15.00 -3.32
N VAL A 107 8.51 -14.49 -2.17
CA VAL A 107 9.84 -14.82 -1.62
C VAL A 107 9.84 -16.17 -0.89
N PHE A 108 8.73 -16.53 -0.26
CA PHE A 108 8.58 -17.75 0.53
C PHE A 108 7.38 -18.58 0.05
N PRO A 109 7.41 -19.10 -1.20
CA PRO A 109 6.25 -19.73 -1.82
C PRO A 109 5.82 -21.05 -1.14
N ASP A 110 6.69 -21.64 -0.33
CA ASP A 110 6.41 -22.89 0.37
C ASP A 110 5.67 -22.71 1.69
N LEU A 111 5.60 -21.48 2.23
CA LEU A 111 4.80 -21.20 3.41
C LEU A 111 3.31 -21.30 3.10
N GLU A 112 2.54 -21.82 4.06
CA GLU A 112 1.09 -21.99 3.89
C GLU A 112 0.38 -20.64 3.78
N GLU A 113 0.85 -19.63 4.52
CA GLU A 113 0.38 -18.25 4.46
C GLU A 113 0.59 -17.64 3.08
N SER A 114 1.76 -17.89 2.48
CA SER A 114 2.09 -17.44 1.12
C SER A 114 1.16 -18.07 0.09
N ARG A 115 0.90 -19.38 0.22
CA ARG A 115 -0.05 -20.09 -0.65
C ARG A 115 -1.46 -19.51 -0.47
N ARG A 116 -1.94 -19.32 0.77
CA ARG A 116 -3.25 -18.71 1.06
C ARG A 116 -3.37 -17.30 0.49
N ASN A 117 -2.29 -16.52 0.50
CA ASN A 117 -2.22 -15.20 -0.12
C ASN A 117 -2.44 -15.28 -1.64
N VAL A 118 -1.69 -16.14 -2.33
CA VAL A 118 -1.86 -16.36 -3.78
C VAL A 118 -3.27 -16.84 -4.13
N TRP A 119 -3.87 -17.70 -3.30
CA TRP A 119 -5.27 -18.12 -3.48
C TRP A 119 -6.24 -16.94 -3.32
N GLY A 120 -6.05 -16.09 -2.31
CA GLY A 120 -6.84 -14.87 -2.14
C GLY A 120 -6.80 -13.95 -3.36
N TRP A 121 -5.62 -13.77 -3.96
CA TRP A 121 -5.47 -13.02 -5.22
C TRP A 121 -6.26 -13.64 -6.36
N SER A 122 -6.08 -14.95 -6.58
CA SER A 122 -6.77 -15.70 -7.64
C SER A 122 -8.29 -15.64 -7.47
N ASP A 123 -8.79 -15.80 -6.25
CA ASP A 123 -10.22 -15.80 -5.95
C ASP A 123 -10.83 -14.41 -6.17
N PHE A 124 -10.12 -13.36 -5.76
CA PHE A 124 -10.53 -11.99 -6.06
C PHE A 124 -10.59 -11.73 -7.58
N MET A 125 -9.56 -12.13 -8.33
CA MET A 125 -9.54 -11.97 -9.80
C MET A 125 -10.70 -12.73 -10.47
N ARG A 126 -10.97 -13.96 -10.03
CA ARG A 126 -12.09 -14.76 -10.52
C ARG A 126 -13.43 -14.07 -10.23
N ALA A 127 -13.62 -13.56 -9.01
CA ALA A 127 -14.82 -12.83 -8.63
C ALA A 127 -15.00 -11.55 -9.47
N ALA A 128 -13.92 -10.80 -9.68
CA ALA A 128 -13.92 -9.55 -10.44
C ALA A 128 -14.21 -9.76 -11.94
N VAL A 129 -13.72 -10.84 -12.55
CA VAL A 129 -13.72 -11.01 -14.02
C VAL A 129 -14.69 -12.08 -14.52
N VAL A 130 -14.76 -13.23 -13.86
CA VAL A 130 -15.53 -14.39 -14.33
C VAL A 130 -16.95 -14.32 -13.80
N ASP A 131 -17.10 -14.14 -12.50
CA ASP A 131 -18.42 -14.14 -11.87
C ASP A 131 -19.20 -12.85 -12.17
N SER A 132 -18.50 -11.77 -12.52
CA SER A 132 -19.09 -10.55 -13.07
C SER A 132 -19.70 -10.73 -14.46
N LYS A 133 -19.34 -11.79 -15.21
CA LYS A 133 -19.89 -12.11 -16.55
C LYS A 133 -21.09 -13.06 -16.52
N LYS A 134 -21.25 -13.88 -15.47
CA LYS A 134 -22.38 -14.84 -15.31
C LYS A 134 -23.70 -14.17 -14.91
N LYS A 135 -23.87 -12.88 -15.21
CA LYS A 135 -24.98 -12.03 -14.74
C LYS A 135 -26.33 -12.48 -15.30
N LYS A 136 -27.35 -12.50 -14.44
CA LYS A 136 -28.74 -12.24 -14.83
C LYS A 136 -28.94 -10.72 -14.92
N LYS A 137 -29.76 -10.27 -15.86
CA LYS A 137 -30.11 -8.85 -16.07
C LYS A 137 -30.65 -8.27 -14.75
N GLY A 138 -30.00 -7.26 -14.18
CA GLY A 138 -30.48 -6.52 -13.00
C GLY A 138 -29.77 -6.79 -11.66
N GLU A 139 -28.87 -7.79 -11.57
CA GLU A 139 -28.10 -8.03 -10.34
C GLU A 139 -26.69 -7.42 -10.41
N GLU A 140 -26.42 -6.41 -9.58
CA GLU A 140 -25.06 -5.99 -9.27
C GLU A 140 -24.46 -6.91 -8.19
N LYS A 141 -23.73 -7.95 -8.59
CA LYS A 141 -22.76 -8.56 -7.68
C LYS A 141 -21.58 -7.59 -7.52
N LYS A 142 -21.68 -6.73 -6.52
CA LYS A 142 -20.56 -5.92 -6.04
C LYS A 142 -19.66 -6.80 -5.18
N ILE A 143 -18.37 -6.79 -5.45
CA ILE A 143 -17.36 -7.31 -4.52
C ILE A 143 -17.63 -6.64 -3.17
N LYS A 144 -17.78 -7.44 -2.11
CA LYS A 144 -18.05 -6.90 -0.77
C LYS A 144 -16.74 -6.45 -0.15
N GLN A 145 -16.78 -5.32 0.54
CA GLN A 145 -15.64 -4.89 1.34
C GLN A 145 -15.36 -5.91 2.44
N ARG A 146 -14.08 -6.21 2.67
CA ARG A 146 -13.64 -7.16 3.69
C ARG A 146 -12.25 -6.79 4.15
N PHE A 147 -12.01 -6.82 5.47
CA PHE A 147 -10.71 -6.57 6.07
C PHE A 147 -10.41 -7.71 7.03
N THR A 148 -9.27 -8.37 6.88
CA THR A 148 -8.99 -9.62 7.59
C THR A 148 -7.52 -9.71 7.97
N THR A 149 -7.23 -10.14 9.20
CA THR A 149 -5.92 -10.63 9.60
C THR A 149 -5.92 -12.16 9.48
N VAL A 150 -4.90 -12.70 8.83
CA VAL A 150 -4.63 -14.14 8.72
C VAL A 150 -3.49 -14.47 9.67
N ARG A 151 -3.72 -15.36 10.63
CA ARG A 151 -2.72 -15.73 11.63
C ARG A 151 -1.63 -16.61 11.07
N ALA A 152 -0.41 -16.39 11.56
CA ALA A 152 0.73 -17.23 11.23
C ALA A 152 0.51 -18.66 11.77
N ARG A 153 0.96 -19.65 11.01
CA ARG A 153 0.90 -21.10 11.27
C ARG A 153 -0.49 -21.73 11.30
N THR A 154 -1.52 -21.00 11.70
CA THR A 154 -2.89 -21.55 11.84
C THR A 154 -3.81 -21.18 10.68
N LEU A 155 -3.48 -20.11 9.94
CA LEU A 155 -4.33 -19.52 8.89
C LEU A 155 -5.72 -19.08 9.38
N GLU A 156 -5.92 -18.95 10.70
CA GLU A 156 -7.16 -18.45 11.25
C GLU A 156 -7.38 -17.01 10.82
N GLU A 157 -8.61 -16.72 10.38
CA GLU A 157 -9.00 -15.42 9.84
C GLU A 157 -9.78 -14.62 10.88
N PHE A 158 -9.32 -13.41 11.18
CA PHE A 158 -9.97 -12.48 12.12
C PHE A 158 -10.40 -11.22 11.38
N PRO A 159 -11.66 -10.79 11.52
CA PRO A 159 -12.11 -9.56 10.90
C PRO A 159 -11.40 -8.34 11.52
N ILE A 160 -11.01 -7.39 10.68
CA ILE A 160 -10.52 -6.08 11.09
C ILE A 160 -11.67 -5.09 10.95
N ASP A 161 -11.89 -4.27 11.99
CA ASP A 161 -12.79 -3.13 11.90
C ASP A 161 -12.17 -2.04 11.01
N LEU A 162 -12.90 -1.56 10.00
CA LEU A 162 -12.47 -0.48 9.12
C LEU A 162 -12.07 0.78 9.91
N ALA A 163 -12.76 1.08 11.02
CA ALA A 163 -12.42 2.22 11.88
C ALA A 163 -11.02 2.08 12.51
N ARG A 164 -10.52 0.85 12.64
CA ARG A 164 -9.23 0.51 13.26
C ARG A 164 -8.16 0.09 12.25
N LEU A 165 -8.50 0.04 10.96
CA LEU A 165 -7.58 -0.42 9.92
C LEU A 165 -6.33 0.45 9.82
N SER A 166 -6.48 1.77 9.91
CA SER A 166 -5.36 2.70 9.97
C SER A 166 -5.55 3.69 11.11
N PRO A 167 -4.53 3.89 11.97
CA PRO A 167 -4.60 4.88 13.05
C PRO A 167 -4.32 6.31 12.57
N PHE A 168 -3.98 6.51 11.29
CA PHE A 168 -3.53 7.79 10.77
C PHE A 168 -4.65 8.51 10.02
N SER A 169 -4.77 9.82 10.27
CA SER A 169 -5.58 10.73 9.46
C SER A 169 -4.85 11.13 8.16
N GLU A 170 -5.57 11.74 7.22
CA GLU A 170 -4.93 12.26 6.00
C GLU A 170 -3.86 13.32 6.31
N ASP A 171 -4.10 14.14 7.33
CA ASP A 171 -3.18 15.20 7.72
C ASP A 171 -1.91 14.63 8.37
N ASP A 172 -2.03 13.56 9.17
CA ASP A 172 -0.86 12.84 9.70
C ASP A 172 0.01 12.30 8.56
N VAL A 173 -0.62 11.66 7.55
CA VAL A 173 0.11 11.08 6.41
C VAL A 173 0.76 12.17 5.55
N ARG A 174 0.06 13.28 5.29
CA ARG A 174 0.62 14.43 4.57
C ARG A 174 1.78 15.06 5.31
N GLN A 175 1.67 15.23 6.63
CA GLN A 175 2.74 15.82 7.43
C GLN A 175 3.96 14.90 7.44
N MET A 176 3.78 13.60 7.72
CA MET A 176 4.87 12.61 7.67
C MET A 176 5.56 12.56 6.29
N ALA A 177 4.79 12.68 5.21
CA ALA A 177 5.34 12.70 3.85
C ALA A 177 6.17 13.96 3.60
N ARG A 178 5.68 15.14 4.01
CA ARG A 178 6.41 16.41 3.90
C ARG A 178 7.71 16.40 4.69
N ASP A 179 7.67 15.89 5.92
CA ASP A 179 8.84 15.78 6.78
C ASP A 179 9.93 14.89 6.16
N LYS A 180 9.52 13.86 5.39
CA LYS A 180 10.47 12.97 4.67
C LYS A 180 11.12 13.60 3.45
N VAL A 181 10.40 14.41 2.66
CA VAL A 181 10.95 15.02 1.44
C VAL A 181 11.96 16.13 1.78
N GLY A 182 11.77 16.81 2.92
CA GLY A 182 12.51 18.02 3.29
C GLY A 182 11.96 19.25 2.54
N HIS A 183 12.23 20.44 3.07
CA HIS A 183 11.60 21.72 2.71
C HIS A 183 11.88 22.23 1.27
N GLU A 184 11.48 21.48 0.24
CA GLU A 184 11.18 22.05 -1.08
C GLU A 184 9.66 22.10 -1.25
N PRO A 185 9.08 23.23 -1.68
CA PRO A 185 7.65 23.33 -1.86
C PRO A 185 7.21 22.32 -2.93
N PRO A 186 6.14 21.53 -2.68
CA PRO A 186 5.64 20.59 -3.67
C PRO A 186 5.27 21.32 -4.96
N VAL A 187 5.57 20.71 -6.10
CA VAL A 187 5.12 21.24 -7.40
C VAL A 187 3.59 21.31 -7.37
N PRO A 188 2.98 22.48 -7.69
CA PRO A 188 1.53 22.60 -7.70
C PRO A 188 0.93 21.57 -8.65
N GLU A 189 -0.07 20.82 -8.17
CA GLU A 189 -0.76 19.89 -9.04
C GLU A 189 -1.37 20.62 -10.23
N ALA A 190 -1.10 20.12 -11.44
CA ALA A 190 -1.72 20.63 -12.64
C ALA A 190 -3.25 20.52 -12.49
N ARG A 191 -3.94 21.67 -12.57
CA ARG A 191 -5.41 21.67 -12.65
C ARG A 191 -5.80 20.97 -13.93
N VAL A 192 -6.16 19.70 -13.84
CA VAL A 192 -6.83 18.98 -14.91
C VAL A 192 -8.16 19.70 -15.13
N LYS A 193 -8.25 20.44 -16.24
CA LYS A 193 -9.55 20.91 -16.73
C LYS A 193 -10.30 19.67 -17.19
N LEU A 194 -11.29 19.25 -16.40
CA LEU A 194 -12.37 18.38 -16.86
C LEU A 194 -13.24 19.17 -17.86
#